data_AF-A0A535KZB3-F1
#
_entry.id   AF-A0A535KZB3-F1
#
_cell.length_a   1.000
_cell.length_b   1.000
_cell.length_c   1.000
_cell.angle_alpha   90.00
_cell.angle_beta   90.00
_cell.angle_gamma   90.00
#
_symmetry.space_group_name_H-M   'P 1'
#
loop_
_entity.id
_entity.type
_entity.pdbx_description
1 polymer ?
#
loop_
_entity_poly.entity_id
_entity_poly.type
_entity_poly.pdbx_seq_one_letter_code
_entity_poly.pdbx_strand_id
1 'polypeptide(L)'
;MTADLTTYSQNGLDIYFQSQRAGLDAQLVSRLVNFINATQTSLDCAIYDLRHPDVLNALAGVVQAGKQLRIAYDASGQQSGTGDPAADPKPAGNEKALQSAGLLNHATPVHNTGRHLMHNKFLRGKFLTADSSESQIKLGES
;
A
#
# COMPACT_ATOMS: atom_id res chain seq x y z
N MET A 1 -11.00 23.14 21.45
CA MET A 1 -10.54 22.35 20.30
C MET A 1 -10.28 20.96 20.81
N THR A 2 -11.17 20.01 20.52
CA THR A 2 -10.95 18.59 20.81
C THR A 2 -9.82 18.13 19.89
N ALA A 3 -8.75 17.55 20.44
CA ALA A 3 -7.73 16.95 19.61
C ALA A 3 -8.37 15.71 18.96
N ASP A 4 -8.65 15.79 17.66
CA ASP A 4 -9.12 14.64 16.89
C ASP A 4 -8.01 13.58 16.90
N LEU A 5 -8.19 12.55 17.72
CA LEU A 5 -7.19 11.51 17.92
C LEU A 5 -7.22 10.55 16.73
N THR A 6 -6.51 10.91 15.65
CA THR A 6 -6.42 10.09 14.44
C THR A 6 -5.36 8.98 14.54
N THR A 7 -4.67 8.88 15.69
CA THR A 7 -3.54 7.97 15.90
C THR A 7 -3.64 7.30 17.27
N TYR A 8 -3.40 6.00 17.31
CA TYR A 8 -3.18 5.22 18.52
C TYR A 8 -1.84 4.51 18.44
N SER A 9 -0.99 4.67 19.45
CA SER A 9 0.36 4.09 19.47
C SER A 9 0.56 3.28 20.74
N GLN A 10 0.91 1.99 20.61
CA GLN A 10 1.23 1.15 21.76
C GLN A 10 2.24 0.06 21.37
N ASN A 11 3.29 -0.13 22.18
CA ASN A 11 4.29 -1.19 22.00
C ASN A 11 4.88 -1.26 20.57
N GLY A 12 5.16 -0.11 19.96
CA GLY A 12 5.70 -0.03 18.60
C GLY A 12 4.67 -0.29 17.48
N LEU A 13 3.39 -0.44 17.81
CA LEU A 13 2.30 -0.48 16.85
C LEU A 13 1.63 0.88 16.77
N ASP A 14 1.65 1.49 15.59
CA ASP A 14 0.87 2.68 15.26
C ASP A 14 -0.37 2.29 14.45
N ILE A 15 -1.53 2.77 14.90
CA ILE A 15 -2.83 2.61 14.24
C ILE A 15 -3.34 4.00 13.87
N TYR A 16 -3.76 4.16 12.61
CA TYR A 16 -4.23 5.43 12.07
C TYR A 16 -5.69 5.33 11.63
N PHE A 17 -6.48 6.34 11.95
CA PHE A 17 -7.93 6.37 11.68
C PHE A 17 -8.28 7.51 10.72
N GLN A 18 -8.67 7.16 9.50
CA GLN A 18 -9.19 8.10 8.49
C GLN A 18 -10.69 7.88 8.33
N SER A 19 -11.48 8.94 8.39
CA SER A 19 -12.92 8.88 8.08
C SER A 19 -13.41 10.24 7.59
N GLN A 20 -13.75 10.32 6.30
CA GLN A 20 -14.37 11.51 5.74
C GLN A 20 -15.71 11.85 6.44
N ARG A 21 -16.49 10.82 6.80
CA ARG A 21 -17.79 10.98 7.48
C ARG A 21 -17.66 11.57 8.88
N ALA A 22 -16.60 11.20 9.60
CA ALA A 22 -16.33 11.70 10.94
C ALA A 22 -15.42 12.95 10.95
N GLY A 23 -15.02 13.46 9.78
CA GLY A 23 -14.07 14.57 9.67
C GLY A 23 -12.65 14.24 10.13
N LEU A 24 -12.33 12.95 10.25
CA LEU A 24 -11.03 12.47 10.71
C LEU A 24 -10.06 12.34 9.54
N ASP A 25 -8.98 13.10 9.60
CA ASP A 25 -7.91 13.06 8.61
C ASP A 25 -6.58 12.65 9.23
N ALA A 26 -6.23 11.38 9.06
CA ALA A 26 -4.98 10.81 9.54
C ALA A 26 -3.79 11.08 8.62
N GLN A 27 -3.99 11.75 7.48
CA GLN A 27 -2.94 12.04 6.51
C GLN A 27 -2.24 10.75 6.01
N LEU A 28 -3.03 9.71 5.74
CA LEU A 28 -2.55 8.34 5.47
C LEU A 28 -1.53 8.28 4.32
N VAL A 29 -1.72 9.06 3.26
CA VAL A 29 -0.80 9.11 2.12
C VAL A 29 0.59 9.59 2.55
N SER A 30 0.66 10.71 3.27
CA SER A 30 1.93 11.28 3.75
C SER A 30 2.65 10.30 4.69
N ARG A 31 1.91 9.65 5.59
CA ARG A 31 2.47 8.64 6.50
C ARG A 31 3.01 7.42 5.75
N LEU A 32 2.28 6.96 4.75
CA LEU A 32 2.71 5.85 3.89
C LEU A 32 3.98 6.20 3.11
N VAL A 33 4.05 7.39 2.53
CA VAL A 33 5.26 7.89 1.84
C VAL A 33 6.44 7.96 2.81
N ASN A 34 6.25 8.48 4.02
CA ASN A 34 7.30 8.54 5.03
C ASN A 34 7.81 7.15 5.43
N PHE A 35 6.90 6.20 5.61
CA PHE A 35 7.25 4.80 5.89
C PHE A 35 8.10 4.19 4.77
N ILE A 36 7.70 4.39 3.51
CA ILE A 36 8.44 3.90 2.34
C ILE A 36 9.84 4.52 2.31
N ASN A 37 9.94 5.84 2.45
CA ASN A 37 11.21 6.57 2.41
C ASN A 37 12.16 6.17 3.55
N ALA A 38 11.63 5.87 4.72
CA ALA A 38 12.41 5.45 5.88
C ALA A 38 12.98 4.01 5.74
N THR A 39 12.51 3.22 4.77
CA THR A 39 13.02 1.86 4.52
C THR A 39 14.53 1.91 4.29
N GLN A 40 15.29 1.03 4.94
CA GLN A 40 16.76 1.09 4.84
C GLN A 40 17.33 0.02 3.89
N THR A 41 16.81 -1.22 3.93
CA THR A 41 17.39 -2.32 3.14
C THR A 41 16.44 -2.90 2.10
N SER A 42 15.20 -3.18 2.50
CA SER A 42 14.22 -3.87 1.65
C SER A 42 12.80 -3.46 1.98
N LEU A 43 11.97 -3.33 0.95
CA LEU A 43 10.54 -3.08 1.04
C LEU A 43 9.77 -4.17 0.29
N ASP A 44 8.86 -4.84 0.99
CA ASP A 44 7.90 -5.77 0.43
C ASP A 44 6.51 -5.14 0.44
N CYS A 45 5.87 -5.11 -0.71
CA CYS A 45 4.55 -4.53 -0.90
C CYS A 45 3.61 -5.59 -1.48
N ALA A 46 2.46 -5.81 -0.85
CA ALA A 46 1.37 -6.58 -1.41
C ALA A 46 0.11 -5.70 -1.37
N ILE A 47 -0.34 -5.26 -2.54
CA ILE A 47 -1.35 -4.22 -2.62
C ILE A 47 -2.35 -4.42 -3.77
N TYR A 48 -3.63 -4.28 -3.43
CA TYR A 48 -4.75 -4.36 -4.36
C TYR A 48 -4.78 -3.22 -5.38
N ASP A 49 -4.57 -1.97 -4.95
CA ASP A 49 -4.56 -0.77 -5.78
C ASP A 49 -3.33 0.10 -5.47
N LEU A 50 -2.48 0.32 -6.47
CA LEU A 50 -1.23 1.07 -6.34
C LEU A 50 -1.11 2.13 -7.44
N ARG A 51 -1.97 3.15 -7.37
CA ARG A 51 -2.02 4.22 -8.39
C ARG A 51 -1.76 5.62 -7.85
N HIS A 52 -1.65 5.81 -6.54
CA HIS A 52 -1.38 7.14 -5.98
C HIS A 52 0.01 7.65 -6.40
N PRO A 53 0.12 8.80 -7.09
CA PRO A 53 1.39 9.29 -7.64
C PRO A 53 2.50 9.43 -6.59
N ASP A 54 2.19 10.00 -5.43
CA ASP A 54 3.20 10.19 -4.37
C ASP A 54 3.73 8.87 -3.82
N VAL A 55 2.89 7.84 -3.73
CA VAL A 55 3.28 6.51 -3.28
C VAL A 55 4.15 5.84 -4.34
N LEU A 56 3.78 5.95 -5.63
CA LEU A 56 4.59 5.43 -6.75
C LEU A 56 5.97 6.09 -6.82
N ASN A 57 6.02 7.41 -6.63
CA ASN A 57 7.27 8.17 -6.58
C ASN A 57 8.16 7.72 -5.41
N ALA A 58 7.57 7.50 -4.22
CA ALA A 58 8.30 7.00 -3.07
C ALA A 58 8.87 5.58 -3.32
N LEU A 59 8.08 4.70 -3.94
CA LEU A 59 8.53 3.35 -4.31
C LEU A 59 9.67 3.38 -5.35
N ALA A 60 9.58 4.25 -6.35
CA ALA A 60 10.67 4.48 -7.30
C ALA A 60 11.94 4.97 -6.59
N GLY A 61 11.79 5.86 -5.59
CA GLY A 61 12.88 6.31 -4.73
C GLY A 61 13.60 5.19 -3.97
N VAL A 62 12.88 4.13 -3.56
CA VAL A 62 13.50 2.93 -2.94
C VAL A 62 14.47 2.25 -3.91
N VAL A 63 14.06 2.05 -5.16
CA VAL A 63 14.89 1.44 -6.21
C VAL A 63 16.08 2.33 -6.54
N GLN A 64 15.85 3.64 -6.72
CA GLN A 64 16.90 4.62 -7.01
C GLN A 64 17.96 4.68 -5.90
N ALA A 65 17.57 4.45 -4.65
CA ALA A 65 18.47 4.36 -3.51
C ALA A 65 19.23 3.02 -3.42
N GLY A 66 19.08 2.12 -4.40
CA GLY A 66 19.76 0.82 -4.43
C GLY A 66 19.20 -0.21 -3.44
N LYS A 67 18.02 0.04 -2.87
CA LYS A 67 17.36 -0.85 -1.90
C LYS A 67 16.54 -1.91 -2.63
N GLN A 68 16.32 -3.05 -1.99
CA GLN A 68 15.51 -4.12 -2.57
C GLN A 68 14.01 -3.74 -2.51
N LEU A 69 13.33 -3.79 -3.64
CA LEU A 69 11.88 -3.61 -3.73
C LEU A 69 11.24 -4.84 -4.37
N ARG A 70 10.18 -5.36 -3.73
CA ARG A 70 9.33 -6.45 -4.26
C ARG A 70 7.88 -6.05 -4.13
N ILE A 71 7.16 -6.02 -5.25
CA ILE A 71 5.74 -5.65 -5.30
C ILE A 71 4.95 -6.86 -5.79
N ALA A 72 3.96 -7.31 -5.03
CA ALA A 72 2.89 -8.16 -5.49
C ALA A 72 1.65 -7.30 -5.71
N TYR A 73 1.13 -7.26 -6.94
CA TYR A 73 -0.04 -6.45 -7.26
C TYR A 73 -1.15 -7.31 -7.88
N ASP A 74 -2.39 -6.88 -7.69
CA ASP A 74 -3.53 -7.59 -8.27
C ASP A 74 -3.63 -7.34 -9.78
N ALA A 75 -3.29 -8.35 -10.57
CA ALA A 75 -3.38 -8.35 -12.02
C ALA A 75 -4.62 -9.09 -12.55
N SER A 76 -5.54 -9.52 -11.68
CA SER A 76 -6.82 -10.07 -12.15
C SER A 76 -7.51 -9.05 -13.06
N GLY A 77 -7.84 -9.46 -14.28
CA GLY A 77 -8.58 -8.61 -15.22
C GLY A 77 -9.94 -8.23 -14.66
N GLN A 78 -10.64 -7.31 -15.32
CA GLN A 78 -12.07 -7.14 -15.13
C GLN A 78 -12.75 -8.48 -15.44
N GLN A 79 -12.91 -9.37 -14.48
CA GLN A 79 -13.99 -10.35 -14.58
C GLN A 79 -15.25 -9.56 -14.31
N SER A 80 -15.76 -8.93 -15.37
CA SER A 80 -17.17 -8.59 -15.54
C SER A 80 -17.98 -9.90 -15.52
N GLY A 81 -17.98 -10.59 -14.39
CA GLY A 81 -19.00 -11.57 -14.07
C GLY A 81 -20.24 -10.77 -13.73
N THR A 82 -21.34 -11.06 -14.39
CA THR A 82 -22.70 -10.61 -14.08
C THR A 82 -23.10 -11.01 -12.65
N GLY A 83 -22.55 -10.34 -11.63
CA GLY A 83 -22.76 -10.72 -10.24
C GLY A 83 -22.34 -9.64 -9.27
N ASP A 84 -23.36 -9.07 -8.64
CA ASP A 84 -23.37 -8.07 -7.57
C ASP A 84 -23.22 -6.59 -8.02
N PRO A 85 -24.34 -5.84 -8.17
CA PRO A 85 -24.36 -4.40 -8.36
C PRO A 85 -23.73 -3.60 -7.21
N ALA A 86 -23.45 -4.24 -6.06
CA ALA A 86 -22.80 -3.63 -4.90
C ALA A 86 -21.28 -3.90 -4.85
N ALA A 87 -20.71 -4.67 -5.78
CA ALA A 87 -19.26 -4.85 -5.86
C ALA A 87 -18.59 -3.56 -6.36
N ASP A 88 -17.68 -3.00 -5.55
CA ASP A 88 -16.88 -1.83 -5.94
C ASP A 88 -16.14 -2.14 -7.26
N PRO A 89 -16.40 -1.39 -8.36
CA PRO A 89 -15.81 -1.69 -9.65
C PRO A 89 -14.28 -1.62 -9.56
N LYS A 90 -13.61 -2.74 -9.84
CA LYS A 90 -12.14 -2.77 -9.85
C LYS A 90 -11.62 -1.67 -10.77
N PRO A 91 -10.74 -0.79 -10.33
CA PRO A 91 -10.17 0.20 -11.21
C PRO A 91 -9.16 -0.45 -12.17
N ALA A 92 -9.26 -0.19 -13.48
CA ALA A 92 -8.20 -0.56 -14.41
C ALA A 92 -6.92 0.27 -14.14
N GLY A 93 -5.75 -0.29 -14.46
CA GLY A 93 -4.54 0.52 -14.67
C GLY A 93 -3.36 0.34 -13.70
N ASN A 94 -3.38 -0.62 -12.77
CA ASN A 94 -2.21 -0.90 -11.90
C ASN A 94 -0.94 -1.17 -12.70
N GLU A 95 -1.01 -2.03 -13.71
CA GLU A 95 0.13 -2.35 -14.58
C GLU A 95 0.66 -1.12 -15.31
N LYS A 96 -0.25 -0.30 -15.87
CA LYS A 96 0.12 0.94 -16.55
C LYS A 96 0.76 1.96 -15.60
N ALA A 97 0.27 2.05 -14.36
CA ALA A 97 0.82 2.94 -13.35
C ALA A 97 2.23 2.49 -12.93
N LEU A 98 2.42 1.19 -12.68
CA LEU A 98 3.72 0.58 -12.41
C LEU A 98 4.70 0.75 -13.58
N GLN A 99 4.22 0.58 -14.82
CA GLN A 99 5.03 0.81 -16.02
C GLN A 99 5.48 2.26 -16.12
N SER A 100 4.56 3.21 -15.91
CA SER A 100 4.86 4.65 -15.97
C SER A 100 5.83 5.08 -14.88
N ALA A 101 5.82 4.40 -13.74
CA ALA A 101 6.76 4.61 -12.63
C ALA A 101 8.09 3.86 -12.81
N GLY A 102 8.27 3.05 -13.86
CA GLY A 102 9.48 2.25 -14.07
C GLY A 102 9.64 1.07 -13.10
N LEU A 103 8.55 0.61 -12.49
CA LEU A 103 8.55 -0.38 -11.40
C LEU A 103 8.21 -1.81 -11.83
N LEU A 104 7.88 -2.05 -13.11
CA LEU A 104 7.45 -3.38 -13.56
C LEU A 104 8.48 -4.48 -13.30
N ASN A 105 9.78 -4.20 -13.41
CA ASN A 105 10.84 -5.19 -13.14
C ASN A 105 10.94 -5.58 -11.66
N HIS A 106 10.26 -4.86 -10.78
CA HIS A 106 10.18 -5.11 -9.34
C HIS A 106 8.80 -5.61 -8.93
N ALA A 107 7.89 -5.82 -9.89
CA ALA A 107 6.50 -6.16 -9.66
C ALA A 107 6.16 -7.54 -10.22
N THR A 108 5.51 -8.37 -9.40
CA THR A 108 4.96 -9.66 -9.77
C THR A 108 3.44 -9.54 -9.85
N PRO A 109 2.83 -9.80 -11.03
CA PRO A 109 1.39 -9.84 -11.16
C PRO A 109 0.83 -11.06 -10.43
N VAL A 110 -0.08 -10.84 -9.49
CA VAL A 110 -0.85 -11.89 -8.84
C VAL A 110 -2.20 -11.98 -9.54
N HIS A 111 -2.43 -13.12 -10.21
CA HIS A 111 -3.72 -13.45 -10.80
C HIS A 111 -4.43 -14.42 -9.87
N ASN A 112 -5.55 -14.03 -9.29
CA ASN A 112 -6.47 -15.01 -8.74
C ASN A 112 -7.42 -15.46 -9.85
N THR A 113 -7.61 -16.76 -9.99
CA THR A 113 -8.61 -17.33 -10.89
C THR A 113 -9.96 -17.37 -10.16
N GLY A 114 -10.99 -16.70 -10.71
CA GLY A 114 -12.35 -16.65 -10.14
C GLY A 114 -12.68 -15.35 -9.41
N ARG A 115 -13.77 -15.33 -8.62
CA ARG A 115 -14.31 -14.13 -7.93
C ARG A 115 -13.46 -13.62 -6.75
N HIS A 116 -12.25 -14.13 -6.55
CA HIS A 116 -11.43 -13.79 -5.40
C HIS A 116 -10.39 -12.74 -5.79
N LEU A 117 -10.52 -11.52 -5.32
CA LEU A 117 -9.50 -10.48 -5.55
C LEU A 117 -8.31 -10.67 -4.59
N MET A 118 -7.12 -10.18 -4.95
CA MET A 118 -6.01 -10.11 -3.99
C MET A 118 -6.31 -8.98 -3.01
N HIS A 119 -6.95 -9.30 -1.89
CA HIS A 119 -7.42 -8.34 -0.90
C HIS A 119 -6.35 -7.98 0.17
N ASN A 120 -5.08 -8.30 -0.11
CA ASN A 120 -3.99 -7.90 0.77
C ASN A 120 -3.67 -6.43 0.53
N LYS A 121 -3.55 -5.68 1.63
CA LYS A 121 -3.13 -4.28 1.63
C LYS A 121 -2.10 -4.10 2.73
N PHE A 122 -0.86 -4.54 2.48
CA PHE A 122 0.22 -4.40 3.46
C PHE A 122 1.55 -4.02 2.82
N LEU A 123 2.35 -3.28 3.59
CA LEU A 123 3.74 -2.99 3.29
C LEU A 123 4.60 -3.38 4.49
N ARG A 124 5.75 -4.02 4.24
CA ARG A 124 6.75 -4.40 5.23
C ARG A 124 8.11 -3.83 4.84
N GLY A 125 8.62 -2.92 5.64
CA GLY A 125 9.95 -2.33 5.48
C GLY A 125 10.92 -2.93 6.49
N LYS A 126 12.17 -3.14 6.08
CA LYS A 126 13.25 -3.47 7.01
C LYS A 126 14.06 -2.22 7.34
N PHE A 127 14.15 -1.93 8.63
CA PHE A 127 14.83 -0.79 9.22
C PHE A 127 16.00 -1.32 10.07
N LEU A 128 17.18 -0.69 10.01
CA LEU A 128 18.26 -0.99 10.94
C LEU A 128 18.03 -0.14 12.17
N THR A 129 17.58 -0.77 13.25
CA THR A 129 17.66 -0.24 14.60
C THR A 129 18.59 -1.14 15.40
N ALA A 130 19.26 -0.59 16.42
CA ALA A 130 20.12 -1.36 17.34
C ALA A 130 19.36 -2.49 18.07
N ASP A 131 18.04 -2.51 17.95
CA ASP A 131 17.15 -3.61 18.23
C ASP A 131 16.40 -3.97 16.94
N SER A 132 16.46 -5.21 16.49
CA SER A 132 16.05 -5.69 15.16
C SER A 132 14.53 -5.75 14.93
N SER A 133 13.81 -4.65 15.16
CA SER A 133 12.36 -4.58 14.97
C SER A 133 12.00 -4.33 13.50
N GLU A 134 11.25 -5.25 12.90
CA GLU A 134 10.59 -5.04 11.61
C GLU A 134 9.29 -4.26 11.81
N SER A 135 8.97 -3.33 10.90
CA SER A 135 7.72 -2.56 10.96
C SER A 135 6.81 -2.89 9.78
N GLN A 136 5.52 -3.05 10.06
CA GLN A 136 4.50 -3.36 9.07
C GLN A 136 3.35 -2.35 9.15
N ILE A 137 2.85 -1.91 7.99
CA ILE A 137 1.59 -1.17 7.88
C ILE A 137 0.57 -2.08 7.21
N LYS A 138 -0.58 -2.29 7.86
CA LYS A 138 -1.76 -2.94 7.29
C LYS A 138 -2.84 -1.88 7.05
N LEU A 139 -3.35 -1.79 5.83
CA LEU A 139 -4.42 -0.88 5.46
C LEU A 139 -5.76 -1.62 5.57
N GLY A 140 -6.71 -1.07 6.32
CA GLY A 140 -8.07 -1.56 6.43
C GLY A 140 -9.06 -0.56 5.84
N GLU A 141 -10.16 -1.06 5.27
CA GLU A 141 -11.32 -0.23 4.90
C GLU A 141 -12.40 -0.33 5.97
N SER A 142 -13.20 0.74 6.09
CA SER A 142 -14.36 0.87 6.99
C SER A 142 -15.66 0.60 6.24
#